data_AF-A0A8T5LJL0-F1
#
_entry.id   AF-A0A8T5LJL0-F1
#
_cell.length_a   1.000
_cell.length_b   1.000
_cell.length_c   1.000
_cell.angle_alpha   90.00
_cell.angle_beta   90.00
_cell.angle_gamma   90.00
#
_symmetry.space_group_name_H-M   'P 1'
#
loop_
_entity.id
_entity.type
_entity.pdbx_description
1 polymer ?
#
loop_
_entity_poly.entity_id
_entity_poly.type
_entity_poly.pdbx_seq_one_letter_code
_entity_poly.pdbx_strand_id
1 'polypeptide(L)'
;MIPKHKRFFSVNGHQAETLSDLKQIITRMSSDDFHHHTNGRNDFANWIKNILHMDFLAEKVQKTNSKEEVLSLIEEGLMKEKELLTVDNFKRVLAKDFIYGLLLGILIGLLLDLLI
;
A
#
# COMPACT_ATOMS: atom_id res chain seq x y z
N MET A 1 3.26 -5.17 -11.70
CA MET A 1 4.73 -5.35 -11.57
C MET A 1 5.41 -4.06 -11.99
N ILE A 2 6.39 -3.57 -11.21
CA ILE A 2 7.08 -2.30 -11.50
C ILE A 2 8.19 -2.53 -12.55
N PRO A 3 8.24 -1.75 -13.64
CA PRO A 3 9.32 -1.84 -14.63
C PRO A 3 10.70 -1.69 -13.98
N LYS A 4 11.72 -2.44 -14.44
CA LYS A 4 13.07 -2.46 -13.83
C LYS A 4 13.65 -1.06 -13.59
N HIS A 5 13.50 -0.15 -14.55
CA HIS A 5 14.01 1.23 -14.48
C HIS A 5 13.25 2.15 -13.50
N LYS A 6 12.14 1.69 -12.92
CA LYS A 6 11.34 2.41 -11.92
C LYS A 6 11.49 1.86 -10.51
N ARG A 7 12.25 0.78 -10.33
CA ARG A 7 12.52 0.20 -9.00
C ARG A 7 13.43 1.13 -8.21
N PHE A 8 13.33 1.06 -6.90
CA PHE A 8 14.32 1.71 -6.05
C PHE A 8 15.61 0.89 -6.10
N PHE A 9 16.77 1.53 -6.16
CA PHE A 9 18.07 0.86 -6.12
C PHE A 9 18.89 1.42 -4.96
N SER A 10 19.37 0.53 -4.09
CA SER A 10 20.34 0.89 -3.06
C SER A 10 21.76 0.95 -3.63
N VAL A 11 22.66 1.62 -2.91
CA VAL A 11 24.10 1.68 -3.23
C VAL A 11 24.70 0.27 -3.41
N ASN A 12 24.23 -0.70 -2.63
CA ASN A 12 24.68 -2.10 -2.67
C ASN A 12 23.93 -2.97 -3.70
N GLY A 13 23.26 -2.37 -4.69
CA GLY A 13 22.60 -3.07 -5.78
C GLY A 13 21.29 -3.80 -5.43
N HIS A 14 20.79 -3.64 -4.20
CA HIS A 14 19.49 -4.21 -3.83
C HIS A 14 18.36 -3.37 -4.46
N GLN A 15 17.27 -4.02 -4.84
CA GLN A 15 16.14 -3.37 -5.50
C GLN A 15 14.84 -3.49 -4.71
N ALA A 16 14.03 -2.43 -4.68
CA ALA A 16 12.69 -2.47 -4.12
C ALA A 16 11.63 -2.40 -5.23
N GLU A 17 10.65 -3.29 -5.18
CA GLU A 17 9.43 -3.26 -6.01
C GLU A 17 8.20 -2.88 -5.19
N THR A 18 8.27 -3.01 -3.87
CA THR A 18 7.18 -2.71 -2.95
C THR A 18 7.67 -1.88 -1.77
N LEU A 19 6.72 -1.31 -1.02
CA LEU A 19 7.03 -0.60 0.21
C LEU A 19 7.67 -1.54 1.28
N SER A 20 7.29 -2.82 1.28
CA SER A 20 7.88 -3.84 2.15
C SER A 20 9.35 -4.13 1.79
N ASP A 21 9.68 -4.21 0.50
CA ASP A 21 11.06 -4.39 0.05
C ASP A 21 11.92 -3.19 0.46
N LEU A 22 11.37 -1.99 0.31
CA LEU A 22 12.04 -0.75 0.71
C LEU A 22 12.33 -0.76 2.22
N LYS A 23 11.37 -1.15 3.06
CA LYS A 23 11.56 -1.29 4.51
C LYS A 23 12.73 -2.23 4.83
N GLN A 24 12.80 -3.38 4.17
CA GLN A 24 13.87 -4.37 4.38
C GLN A 24 15.23 -3.82 3.97
N ILE A 25 15.28 -3.10 2.84
CA ILE A 25 16.50 -2.42 2.36
C ILE A 25 16.96 -1.38 3.38
N ILE A 26 16.09 -0.47 3.80
CA ILE A 26 16.43 0.59 4.76
C ILE A 26 16.87 0.00 6.09
N THR A 27 16.19 -1.04 6.58
CA THR A 27 16.54 -1.72 7.85
C THR A 27 18.01 -2.16 7.87
N ARG A 28 18.48 -2.76 6.77
CA ARG A 28 19.85 -3.29 6.64
C ARG A 28 20.88 -2.24 6.17
N MET A 29 20.43 -1.05 5.79
CA MET A 29 21.27 0.02 5.26
C MET A 29 22.18 0.60 6.34
N SER A 30 23.43 0.92 6.00
CA SER A 30 24.34 1.66 6.88
C SER A 30 23.86 3.10 7.06
N SER A 31 24.35 3.81 8.09
CA SER A 31 24.03 5.23 8.28
C SER A 31 24.55 6.09 7.12
N ASP A 32 25.72 5.75 6.56
CA ASP A 32 26.32 6.48 5.44
C ASP A 32 25.49 6.31 4.15
N ASP A 33 25.08 5.08 3.84
CA ASP A 33 24.21 4.78 2.68
C ASP A 33 22.85 5.46 2.83
N PHE A 34 22.30 5.48 4.05
CA PHE A 34 21.04 6.16 4.34
C PHE A 34 21.18 7.68 4.15
N HIS A 35 22.28 8.25 4.64
CA HIS A 35 22.57 9.67 4.45
C HIS A 35 22.72 10.01 2.97
N HIS A 36 23.33 9.15 2.17
CA HIS A 36 23.46 9.34 0.72
C HIS A 36 22.10 9.52 0.02
N HIS A 37 21.08 8.77 0.44
CA HIS A 37 19.72 8.85 -0.11
C HIS A 37 18.84 9.96 0.48
N THR A 38 19.30 10.66 1.52
CA THR A 38 18.50 11.68 2.23
C THR A 38 19.14 13.07 2.23
N ASN A 39 20.44 13.15 1.93
CA ASN A 39 21.17 14.41 1.89
C ASN A 39 20.75 15.28 0.69
N GLY A 40 20.17 16.45 0.95
CA GLY A 40 19.67 17.39 -0.05
C GLY A 40 18.35 16.98 -0.70
N ARG A 41 18.19 15.71 -1.07
CA ARG A 41 16.96 15.13 -1.60
C ARG A 41 16.68 13.79 -0.92
N ASN A 42 15.44 13.57 -0.51
CA ASN A 42 15.01 12.30 0.06
C ASN A 42 14.52 11.36 -1.06
N ASP A 43 15.38 10.47 -1.52
CA ASP A 43 15.09 9.53 -2.61
C ASP A 43 13.94 8.56 -2.25
N PHE A 44 13.83 8.19 -0.97
CA PHE A 44 12.74 7.34 -0.49
C PHE A 44 11.39 8.02 -0.69
N ALA A 45 11.25 9.26 -0.24
CA ALA A 45 10.03 10.05 -0.42
C ALA A 45 9.68 10.22 -1.91
N ASN A 46 10.67 10.52 -2.74
CA ASN A 46 10.49 10.67 -4.18
C ASN A 46 10.01 9.37 -4.84
N TRP A 47 10.59 8.24 -4.47
CA TRP A 47 10.20 6.95 -5.01
C TRP A 47 8.80 6.55 -4.54
N ILE A 48 8.50 6.67 -3.25
CA ILE A 48 7.17 6.40 -2.68
C ILE A 48 6.09 7.25 -3.38
N LYS A 49 6.37 8.53 -3.64
CA LYS A 49 5.44 9.42 -4.34
C LYS A 49 5.25 9.02 -5.80
N ASN A 50 6.33 8.97 -6.56
CA ASN A 50 6.25 8.93 -8.02
C ASN A 50 5.99 7.52 -8.57
N ILE A 51 6.34 6.49 -7.79
CA ILE A 51 6.27 5.09 -8.23
C ILE A 51 5.15 4.34 -7.51
N LEU A 52 4.99 4.54 -6.19
CA LEU A 52 3.94 3.88 -5.42
C LEU A 52 2.66 4.72 -5.30
N HIS A 53 2.70 6.00 -5.69
CA HIS A 53 1.57 6.92 -5.62
C HIS A 53 0.97 7.05 -4.20
N MET A 54 1.83 6.98 -3.17
CA MET A 54 1.44 7.13 -1.77
C MET A 54 1.78 8.54 -1.26
N ASP A 55 1.12 9.56 -1.80
CA ASP A 55 1.48 10.98 -1.58
C ASP A 55 1.56 11.38 -0.10
N PHE A 56 0.60 10.94 0.72
CA PHE A 56 0.57 11.26 2.14
C PHE A 56 1.76 10.66 2.91
N LEU A 57 2.12 9.40 2.60
CA LEU A 57 3.29 8.77 3.20
C LEU A 57 4.57 9.45 2.72
N ALA A 58 4.67 9.75 1.42
CA ALA A 58 5.81 10.44 0.85
C ALA A 58 6.03 11.82 1.48
N GLU A 59 4.97 12.58 1.73
CA GLU A 59 5.07 13.89 2.37
C GLU A 59 5.62 13.79 3.80
N LYS A 60 5.18 12.79 4.57
CA LYS A 60 5.73 12.52 5.91
C LYS A 60 7.20 12.12 5.84
N VAL A 61 7.54 11.16 4.97
CA VAL A 61 8.92 10.68 4.79
C VAL A 61 9.85 11.81 4.34
N GLN A 62 9.38 12.73 3.50
CA GLN A 62 10.16 13.87 3.02
C GLN A 62 10.58 14.85 4.15
N LYS A 63 9.82 14.90 5.24
CA LYS A 63 10.05 15.82 6.37
C LYS A 63 11.02 15.27 7.41
N THR A 64 11.44 14.01 7.28
CA THR A 64 12.36 13.36 8.22
C THR A 64 13.68 12.98 7.56
N ASN A 65 14.74 13.02 8.37
CA ASN A 65 16.08 12.55 8.05
C ASN A 65 16.56 11.46 9.02
N SER A 66 15.68 10.90 9.84
CA SER A 66 16.00 9.78 10.74
C SER A 66 15.63 8.47 10.08
N LYS A 67 16.55 7.50 10.10
CA LYS A 67 16.31 6.15 9.61
C LYS A 67 15.18 5.47 10.39
N GLU A 68 15.16 5.64 11.70
CA GLU A 68 14.17 5.06 12.61
C GLU A 68 12.79 5.63 12.35
N GLU A 69 12.70 6.95 12.16
CA GLU A 69 11.44 7.63 11.84
C GLU A 69 10.91 7.21 10.46
N VAL A 70 11.78 7.14 9.44
CA VAL A 70 11.39 6.63 8.12
C VAL A 70 10.85 5.20 8.22
N LEU A 71 11.50 4.31 8.97
CA LEU A 71 11.03 2.94 9.17
C LEU A 71 9.68 2.89 9.90
N SER A 72 9.47 3.74 10.91
CA SER A 72 8.21 3.85 11.63
C SER A 72 7.07 4.33 10.72
N LEU A 73 7.32 5.36 9.90
CA LEU A 73 6.36 5.88 8.94
C LEU A 73 5.98 4.84 7.88
N ILE A 74 6.97 4.09 7.37
CA ILE A 74 6.74 3.00 6.43
C ILE A 74 5.89 1.90 7.06
N GLU A 75 6.14 1.54 8.32
CA GLU A 75 5.32 0.56 9.04
C GLU A 75 3.87 1.02 9.20
N GLU A 76 3.65 2.27 9.60
CA GLU A 76 2.32 2.88 9.68
C GLU A 76 1.61 2.80 8.30
N GLY A 77 2.33 3.09 7.22
CA GLY A 77 1.83 3.00 5.86
C GLY A 77 1.39 1.58 5.47
N LEU A 78 2.22 0.58 5.78
CA LEU A 78 1.92 -0.84 5.51
C LEU A 78 0.71 -1.32 6.33
N MET A 79 0.56 -0.86 7.57
CA MET A 79 -0.61 -1.20 8.40
C MET A 79 -1.90 -0.61 7.81
N LYS A 80 -1.88 0.65 7.39
CA LYS A 80 -3.05 1.31 6.77
C LYS A 80 -3.46 0.63 5.47
N GLU A 81 -2.50 0.22 4.64
CA GLU A 81 -2.77 -0.52 3.41
C GLU A 81 -3.50 -1.84 3.70
N LYS A 82 -3.02 -2.62 4.69
CA LYS A 82 -3.68 -3.87 5.12
C LYS A 82 -5.09 -3.64 5.68
N GLU A 83 -5.27 -2.59 6.48
CA GLU A 83 -6.56 -2.22 7.04
C GLU A 83 -7.58 -1.89 5.94
N LEU A 84 -7.19 -1.06 4.96
CA LEU A 84 -8.02 -0.70 3.81
C LEU A 84 -8.44 -1.94 2.99
N LEU A 85 -7.48 -2.83 2.69
CA LEU A 85 -7.77 -4.08 1.98
C LEU A 85 -8.76 -4.97 2.76
N THR A 86 -8.66 -4.99 4.09
CA THR A 86 -9.55 -5.79 4.94
C THR A 86 -10.97 -5.22 4.93
N VAL A 87 -11.11 -3.90 5.07
CA VAL A 87 -12.40 -3.20 5.04
C VAL A 87 -13.08 -3.36 3.68
N ASP A 88 -12.34 -3.22 2.58
CA ASP A 88 -12.90 -3.36 1.24
C ASP A 88 -13.35 -4.79 0.94
N ASN A 89 -12.57 -5.78 1.36
CA ASN A 89 -12.96 -7.19 1.24
C ASN A 89 -14.25 -7.47 2.04
N PHE A 90 -14.35 -6.95 3.26
CA PHE A 90 -15.55 -7.09 4.09
C PHE A 90 -16.79 -6.47 3.43
N LYS A 91 -16.68 -5.23 2.91
CA LYS A 91 -17.79 -4.57 2.17
C LYS A 91 -18.22 -5.37 0.95
N ARG A 92 -17.27 -5.97 0.22
CA ARG A 92 -17.56 -6.82 -0.94
C ARG A 92 -18.32 -8.08 -0.56
N VAL A 93 -17.98 -8.70 0.57
CA VAL A 93 -18.71 -9.88 1.09
C VAL A 93 -20.14 -9.48 1.47
N LEU A 94 -20.31 -8.41 2.26
CA LEU A 94 -21.65 -7.93 2.65
C LEU A 94 -22.53 -7.58 1.44
N ALA A 95 -21.97 -6.89 0.45
CA ALA A 95 -22.71 -6.52 -0.76
C ALA A 95 -23.16 -7.75 -1.57
N LYS A 96 -22.32 -8.79 -1.64
CA LYS A 96 -22.68 -10.06 -2.31
C LYS A 96 -23.83 -10.76 -1.59
N ASP A 97 -23.77 -10.87 -0.27
CA ASP A 97 -24.80 -11.53 0.51
C ASP A 97 -26.14 -10.78 0.38
N PHE A 98 -26.10 -9.45 0.38
CA PHE A 98 -27.27 -8.61 0.11
C PHE A 98 -27.86 -8.87 -1.28
N ILE A 99 -27.04 -8.90 -2.33
CA ILE A 99 -27.50 -9.15 -3.71
C ILE A 99 -28.14 -10.53 -3.84
N TYR A 100 -27.54 -11.58 -3.26
CA TYR A 100 -28.12 -12.92 -3.29
C TYR A 100 -29.47 -12.99 -2.57
N GLY A 101 -29.59 -12.32 -1.42
CA GLY A 101 -30.87 -12.21 -0.71
C GLY A 101 -31.93 -11.50 -1.55
N LEU A 102 -31.57 -10.40 -2.22
CA LEU A 102 -32.48 -9.65 -3.10
C LEU A 102 -32.94 -10.50 -4.30
N LEU A 103 -32.03 -11.17 -5.00
CA LEU A 103 -32.35 -12.02 -6.14
C LEU A 103 -33.25 -13.20 -5.74
N LEU A 104 -32.95 -13.83 -4.60
CA LEU A 104 -33.77 -14.91 -4.06
C LEU A 104 -35.18 -14.40 -3.72
N GLY A 105 -35.29 -13.23 -3.11
CA GLY A 105 -36.58 -12.59 -2.80
C GLY A 105 -37.39 -12.29 -4.07
N ILE A 106 -36.76 -11.73 -5.10
CA ILE A 106 -37.41 -11.47 -6.40
C ILE A 106 -37.89 -12.78 -7.03
N LEU A 107 -37.05 -13.82 -7.05
CA LEU A 107 -37.41 -15.11 -7.64
C LEU A 107 -38.60 -15.76 -6.92
N ILE A 108 -38.58 -15.76 -5.57
CA ILE A 108 -39.69 -16.28 -4.76
C ILE A 108 -40.96 -15.45 -5.02
N GLY A 109 -40.85 -14.12 -5.07
CA GLY A 109 -41.97 -13.23 -5.35
C GLY A 109 -42.62 -13.51 -6.72
N LEU A 110 -41.81 -13.66 -7.77
CA LEU A 110 -42.30 -14.01 -9.11
C LEU A 110 -42.98 -15.39 -9.13
N LEU A 111 -42.40 -16.40 -8.46
CA LEU A 111 -43.00 -17.74 -8.41
C LEU A 111 -44.36 -17.76 -7.70
N LEU A 112 -44.53 -16.96 -6.64
CA LEU A 112 -45.80 -16.83 -5.92
C LEU A 112 -46.87 -16.12 -6.75
N ASP A 113 -46.48 -15.09 -7.53
CA ASP A 113 -47.39 -14.37 -8.43
C ASP A 113 -47.94 -15.27 -9.53
N LEU A 114 -47.16 -16.23 -10.03
CA LEU A 114 -47.63 -17.23 -11.01
C LEU A 114 -48.62 -18.27 -10.45
N LEU A 115 -48.73 -18.40 -9.13
CA LEU A 115 -49.57 -19.41 -8.48
C LEU A 115 -50.96 -18.89 -8.08
N ILE A 116 -51.22 -17.59 -8.20
CA ILE A 116 -52.47 -16.90 -7.83
C ILE A 116 -53.20 -16.45 -9.09
#